data_AF-A0A5D4STV7-F1
#
_entry.id   AF-A0A5D4STV7-F1
#
_cell.length_a   1.000
_cell.length_b   1.000
_cell.length_c   1.000
_cell.angle_alpha   90.00
_cell.angle_beta   90.00
_cell.angle_gamma   90.00
#
_symmetry.space_group_name_H-M   'P 1'
#
loop_
_entity.id
_entity.type
_entity.pdbx_description
1 polymer ?
#
loop_
_entity_poly.entity_id
_entity_poly.type
_entity_poly.pdbx_seq_one_letter_code
_entity_poly.pdbx_strand_id
1 'polypeptide(L)'
;MMKSFARLNDKGLTLIELLAVLVILGIIAAIATASILSLVQNSRDKAFVGNAYALNEAAGYFVKREVTSGNTLAQRITFSMVSEAGFMEAFKDPYTGNYIEPSDASYVEIDGEHIRTVCLYGENRNLCSYQGASGKPIPVRELSIDLIVKDN
;
A
#
# COMPACT_ATOMS: atom_id res chain seq x y z
N MET A 1 -49.51 -44.65 26.82
CA MET A 1 -48.82 -44.12 28.01
C MET A 1 -48.14 -42.82 27.61
N MET A 2 -48.42 -41.74 28.33
CA MET A 2 -48.23 -40.34 27.91
C MET A 2 -46.75 -39.93 27.90
N LYS A 3 -46.22 -39.48 26.75
CA LYS A 3 -44.87 -38.89 26.66
C LYS A 3 -44.92 -37.48 27.25
N SER A 4 -44.19 -37.25 28.34
CA SER A 4 -44.00 -35.92 28.92
C SER A 4 -43.07 -35.10 28.02
N PHE A 5 -43.61 -34.04 27.40
CA PHE A 5 -42.82 -33.02 26.72
C PHE A 5 -42.35 -32.01 27.77
N ALA A 6 -41.05 -31.96 28.02
CA ALA A 6 -40.44 -30.88 28.80
C ALA A 6 -40.65 -29.55 28.03
N ARG A 7 -41.33 -28.59 28.64
CA ARG A 7 -41.46 -27.23 28.09
C ARG A 7 -40.12 -26.53 28.20
N LEU A 8 -39.50 -26.22 27.06
CA LEU A 8 -38.36 -25.31 26.99
C LEU A 8 -38.84 -23.92 27.46
N ASN A 9 -38.07 -23.28 28.32
CA ASN A 9 -38.40 -21.99 28.89
C ASN A 9 -38.18 -20.88 27.84
N ASP A 10 -39.20 -20.60 27.04
CA ASP A 10 -39.22 -19.54 26.01
C ASP A 10 -39.46 -18.15 26.62
N LYS A 11 -38.56 -17.69 27.50
CA LYS A 11 -38.56 -16.27 27.92
C LYS A 11 -38.00 -15.43 26.77
N GLY A 12 -38.88 -14.68 26.10
CA GLY A 12 -38.48 -13.70 25.08
C GLY A 12 -37.74 -12.51 25.67
N LEU A 13 -36.85 -11.91 24.88
CA LEU A 13 -36.18 -10.65 25.21
C LEU A 13 -37.17 -9.50 25.13
N THR A 14 -37.07 -8.56 26.07
CA THR A 14 -37.89 -7.33 26.03
C THR A 14 -37.25 -6.30 25.09
N LEU A 15 -38.08 -5.42 24.51
CA LEU A 15 -37.58 -4.34 23.64
C LEU A 15 -36.61 -3.40 24.36
N ILE A 16 -36.80 -3.19 25.68
CA ILE A 16 -35.93 -2.33 26.47
C ILE A 16 -34.53 -2.92 26.66
N GLU A 17 -34.42 -4.24 26.81
CA GLU A 17 -33.14 -4.94 26.92
C GLU A 17 -32.36 -4.87 25.60
N LEU A 18 -33.05 -5.08 24.48
CA LEU A 18 -32.43 -4.93 23.16
C LEU A 18 -32.04 -3.47 22.87
N LEU A 19 -32.86 -2.50 23.28
CA LEU A 19 -32.57 -1.08 23.13
C LEU A 19 -31.31 -0.68 23.91
N ALA A 20 -31.18 -1.12 25.16
CA ALA A 20 -30.00 -0.83 25.98
C ALA A 20 -28.71 -1.34 25.34
N VAL A 21 -28.73 -2.53 24.74
CA VAL A 21 -27.57 -3.10 24.03
C VAL A 21 -27.22 -2.28 22.78
N LEU A 22 -28.22 -1.89 21.98
CA LEU A 22 -28.00 -1.07 20.78
C LEU A 22 -27.39 0.29 21.10
N VAL A 23 -27.84 0.92 22.20
CA VAL A 23 -27.28 2.20 22.67
C VAL A 23 -25.80 2.03 23.04
N ILE A 24 -25.45 0.98 23.79
CA ILE A 24 -24.06 0.71 24.16
C ILE A 24 -23.21 0.43 22.92
N LEU A 25 -23.68 -0.42 21.99
CA LEU A 25 -22.98 -0.71 20.74
C LEU A 25 -22.79 0.53 19.87
N GLY A 26 -23.78 1.42 19.82
CA GLY A 26 -23.71 2.69 19.09
C GLY A 26 -22.62 3.63 19.64
N ILE A 27 -22.52 3.76 20.97
CA ILE A 27 -21.48 4.57 21.62
C ILE A 27 -20.09 3.99 21.35
N ILE A 28 -19.93 2.67 21.47
CA ILE A 28 -18.66 1.99 21.17
C ILE A 28 -18.26 2.17 19.71
N ALA A 29 -19.21 1.98 18.78
CA ALA A 29 -18.97 2.15 17.35
C ALA A 29 -18.52 3.58 17.02
N ALA A 30 -19.15 4.60 17.62
CA ALA A 30 -18.79 6.00 17.40
C ALA A 30 -17.32 6.29 17.76
N ILE A 31 -16.85 5.86 18.93
CA ILE A 31 -15.45 6.09 19.37
C ILE A 31 -14.45 5.26 18.53
N ALA A 32 -14.79 4.01 18.22
CA ALA A 32 -13.92 3.11 17.49
C ALA A 32 -13.61 3.60 16.07
N THR A 33 -14.57 4.22 15.38
CA THR A 33 -14.41 4.67 13.99
C THR A 33 -13.21 5.61 13.79
N ALA A 34 -13.01 6.59 14.69
CA ALA A 34 -11.90 7.55 14.57
C ALA A 34 -10.52 6.87 14.63
N SER A 35 -10.35 5.88 15.51
CA SER A 35 -9.09 5.15 15.67
C SER A 35 -8.79 4.22 14.49
N ILE A 36 -9.84 3.65 13.88
CA ILE A 36 -9.70 2.79 12.69
C ILE A 36 -9.24 3.62 11.48
N LEU A 37 -9.75 4.85 11.31
CA LEU A 37 -9.36 5.71 10.19
C LEU A 37 -7.86 6.03 10.16
N SER A 38 -7.25 6.36 11.30
CA SER A 38 -5.81 6.60 11.38
C SER A 38 -4.99 5.33 11.11
N LEU A 39 -5.47 4.18 11.59
CA LEU A 39 -4.80 2.90 11.35
C LEU A 39 -4.85 2.52 9.85
N VAL A 40 -5.98 2.77 9.20
CA VAL A 40 -6.14 2.55 7.75
C VAL A 40 -5.22 3.49 6.96
N GLN A 41 -5.15 4.78 7.30
CA GLN A 41 -4.23 5.73 6.64
C GLN A 41 -2.79 5.25 6.76
N ASN A 42 -2.31 4.94 7.97
CA ASN A 42 -0.96 4.42 8.19
C ASN A 42 -0.70 3.11 7.42
N SER A 43 -1.71 2.24 7.29
CA SER A 43 -1.59 1.02 6.50
C SER A 43 -1.45 1.30 5.01
N ARG A 44 -2.15 2.31 4.48
CA ARG A 44 -2.03 2.76 3.09
C ARG A 44 -0.67 3.39 2.83
N ASP A 45 -0.20 4.23 3.74
CA ASP A 45 1.12 4.86 3.66
C ASP A 45 2.24 3.81 3.60
N LYS A 46 2.18 2.82 4.51
CA LYS A 46 3.13 1.70 4.52
C LYS A 46 3.05 0.84 3.26
N ALA A 47 1.84 0.57 2.77
CA ALA A 47 1.67 -0.19 1.54
C ALA A 47 2.26 0.55 0.33
N PHE A 48 2.11 1.88 0.27
CA PHE A 48 2.67 2.69 -0.81
C PHE A 48 4.20 2.71 -0.80
N VAL A 49 4.81 2.88 0.38
CA VAL A 49 6.26 2.72 0.56
C VAL A 49 6.70 1.29 0.22
N GLY A 50 5.90 0.28 0.58
CA GLY A 50 6.11 -1.12 0.21
C GLY A 50 6.14 -1.34 -1.31
N ASN A 51 5.25 -0.69 -2.06
CA ASN A 51 5.24 -0.76 -3.53
C ASN A 51 6.52 -0.17 -4.14
N ALA A 52 7.07 0.90 -3.54
CA ALA A 52 8.34 1.48 -3.98
C ALA A 52 9.52 0.53 -3.68
N TYR A 53 9.50 -0.17 -2.53
CA TYR A 53 10.46 -1.25 -2.28
C TYR A 53 10.33 -2.41 -3.27
N ALA A 54 9.10 -2.80 -3.62
CA ALA A 54 8.85 -3.83 -4.63
C ALA A 54 9.41 -3.42 -6.00
N LEU A 55 9.23 -2.15 -6.42
CA LEU A 55 9.83 -1.63 -7.64
C LEU A 55 11.37 -1.68 -7.58
N ASN A 56 11.96 -1.31 -6.44
CA ASN A 56 13.40 -1.43 -6.22
C ASN A 56 13.89 -2.88 -6.31
N GLU A 57 13.18 -3.84 -5.71
CA GLU A 57 13.56 -5.26 -5.79
C GLU A 57 13.44 -5.80 -7.22
N ALA A 58 12.34 -5.49 -7.90
CA ALA A 58 12.10 -5.90 -9.28
C ALA A 58 13.15 -5.32 -10.24
N ALA A 59 13.48 -4.04 -10.10
CA ALA A 59 14.59 -3.43 -10.84
C ALA A 59 15.94 -4.08 -10.50
N GLY A 60 16.14 -4.53 -9.25
CA GLY A 60 17.34 -5.25 -8.85
C GLY A 60 17.50 -6.59 -9.57
N TYR A 61 16.39 -7.31 -9.79
CA TYR A 61 16.39 -8.52 -10.63
C TYR A 61 16.65 -8.20 -12.10
N PHE A 62 16.08 -7.11 -12.61
CA PHE A 62 16.35 -6.62 -13.96
C PHE A 62 17.85 -6.34 -14.16
N VAL A 63 18.48 -5.56 -13.28
CA VAL A 63 19.92 -5.26 -13.34
C VAL A 63 20.75 -6.54 -13.35
N LYS A 64 20.46 -7.49 -12.46
CA LYS A 64 21.20 -8.76 -12.40
C LYS A 64 21.11 -9.54 -13.71
N ARG A 65 19.94 -9.54 -14.38
CA ARG A 65 19.78 -10.16 -15.70
C ARG A 65 20.64 -9.46 -16.74
N GLU A 66 20.55 -8.14 -16.83
CA GLU A 66 21.29 -7.36 -17.83
C GLU A 66 22.82 -7.50 -17.66
N VAL A 67 23.32 -7.48 -16.41
CA VAL A 67 24.74 -7.75 -16.10
C VAL A 67 25.14 -9.15 -16.55
N THR A 68 24.33 -10.17 -16.25
CA THR A 68 24.63 -11.57 -16.64
C THR A 68 24.62 -11.75 -18.16
N SER A 69 23.79 -10.99 -18.87
CA SER A 69 23.71 -10.99 -20.33
C SER A 69 24.81 -10.16 -21.01
N GLY A 70 25.65 -9.45 -20.24
CA GLY A 70 26.71 -8.58 -20.78
C GLY A 70 26.20 -7.28 -21.39
N ASN A 71 24.96 -6.88 -21.09
CA ASN A 71 24.37 -5.64 -21.60
C ASN A 71 24.83 -4.43 -20.76
N THR A 72 24.89 -3.26 -21.41
CA THR A 72 25.15 -2.01 -20.71
C THR A 72 23.94 -1.59 -19.89
N LEU A 73 24.15 -1.29 -18.61
CA LEU A 73 23.08 -0.82 -17.73
C LEU A 73 22.73 0.64 -18.02
N ALA A 74 21.44 0.92 -18.16
CA ALA A 74 20.92 2.27 -18.12
C ALA A 74 21.00 2.82 -16.69
N GLN A 75 21.47 4.05 -16.52
CA GLN A 75 21.53 4.69 -15.20
C GLN A 75 20.14 4.85 -14.56
N ARG A 76 19.10 5.00 -15.40
CA ARG A 76 17.71 5.09 -15.00
C ARG A 76 16.95 3.88 -15.55
N ILE A 77 16.27 3.16 -14.66
CA ILE A 77 15.46 1.99 -15.00
C ILE A 77 14.02 2.34 -14.67
N THR A 78 13.18 2.44 -15.70
CA THR A 78 11.78 2.83 -15.53
C THR A 78 10.88 1.65 -15.16
N PHE A 79 9.72 1.93 -14.58
CA PHE A 79 8.74 0.90 -14.27
C PHE A 79 8.26 0.18 -15.54
N SER A 80 8.11 0.89 -16.67
CA SER A 80 7.84 0.28 -17.98
C SER A 80 8.89 -0.79 -18.34
N MET A 81 10.18 -0.46 -18.24
CA MET A 81 11.27 -1.40 -18.57
C MET A 81 11.24 -2.65 -17.68
N VAL A 82 11.02 -2.47 -16.38
CA VAL A 82 10.93 -3.58 -15.42
C VAL A 82 9.72 -4.47 -15.73
N SER A 83 8.60 -3.86 -16.12
CA SER A 83 7.37 -4.58 -16.43
C SER A 83 7.42 -5.32 -17.76
N GLU A 84 7.89 -4.68 -18.83
CA GLU A 84 8.11 -5.32 -20.14
C GLU A 84 9.10 -6.49 -20.05
N ALA A 85 10.08 -6.37 -19.15
CA ALA A 85 11.03 -7.44 -18.85
C ALA A 85 10.44 -8.61 -18.03
N GLY A 86 9.19 -8.49 -17.55
CA GLY A 86 8.47 -9.51 -16.81
C GLY A 86 8.82 -9.59 -15.32
N PHE A 87 9.45 -8.57 -14.75
CA PHE A 87 9.85 -8.57 -13.32
C PHE A 87 8.81 -7.96 -12.39
N MET A 88 7.86 -7.19 -12.92
CA MET A 88 6.80 -6.55 -12.14
C MET A 88 5.58 -6.25 -13.01
N GLU A 89 4.39 -6.34 -12.42
CA GLU A 89 3.14 -6.00 -13.09
C GLU A 89 2.56 -4.71 -12.51
N ALA A 90 1.52 -4.18 -13.16
CA ALA A 90 0.68 -3.13 -12.60
C ALA A 90 0.23 -3.53 -11.18
N PHE A 91 0.26 -2.58 -10.26
CA PHE A 91 -0.13 -2.80 -8.87
C PHE A 91 -1.18 -1.81 -8.44
N LYS A 92 -1.91 -2.15 -7.38
CA LYS A 92 -3.02 -1.32 -6.88
C LYS A 92 -2.51 -0.16 -6.03
N ASP A 93 -2.97 1.05 -6.32
CA ASP A 93 -2.78 2.23 -5.47
C ASP A 93 -3.52 2.02 -4.13
N PRO A 94 -2.82 2.02 -2.98
CA PRO A 94 -3.46 1.84 -1.67
C PRO A 94 -4.44 2.94 -1.28
N TYR A 95 -4.35 4.14 -1.88
CA TYR A 95 -5.18 5.29 -1.55
C TYR A 95 -6.47 5.34 -2.36
N THR A 96 -6.37 5.11 -3.67
CA THR A 96 -7.52 5.22 -4.59
C THR A 96 -8.13 3.87 -4.93
N GLY A 97 -7.35 2.80 -4.85
CA GLY A 97 -7.75 1.46 -5.23
C GLY A 97 -7.74 1.20 -6.75
N ASN A 98 -7.26 2.14 -7.55
CA ASN A 98 -7.05 1.93 -8.98
C ASN A 98 -5.71 1.25 -9.23
N TYR A 99 -5.49 0.73 -10.44
CA TYR A 99 -4.19 0.18 -10.83
C TYR A 99 -3.27 1.30 -11.32
N ILE A 100 -2.03 1.28 -10.85
CA ILE A 100 -0.93 2.09 -11.37
C ILE A 100 -0.29 1.27 -12.49
N GLU A 101 -0.54 1.72 -13.71
CA GLU A 101 0.05 1.10 -14.90
C GLU A 101 1.55 1.40 -15.01
N PRO A 102 2.34 0.48 -15.59
CA PRO A 102 3.75 0.73 -15.89
C PRO A 102 3.94 2.03 -16.67
N SER A 103 4.84 2.88 -16.18
CA SER A 103 5.12 4.18 -16.80
C SER A 103 6.56 4.61 -16.59
N ASP A 104 7.03 5.51 -17.47
CA ASP A 104 8.38 6.05 -17.40
C ASP A 104 8.56 7.12 -16.30
N ALA A 105 7.44 7.59 -15.74
CA ALA A 105 7.45 8.53 -14.63
C ALA A 105 7.98 7.90 -13.33
N SER A 106 7.64 6.63 -13.08
CA SER A 106 8.19 5.88 -11.95
C SER A 106 9.48 5.17 -12.37
N TYR A 107 10.54 5.32 -11.60
CA TYR A 107 11.85 4.79 -11.96
C TYR A 107 12.75 4.60 -10.74
N VAL A 108 13.81 3.83 -10.93
CA VAL A 108 14.94 3.76 -10.02
C VAL A 108 16.21 4.25 -10.70
N GLU A 109 17.16 4.74 -9.90
CA GLU A 109 18.49 5.08 -10.39
C GLU A 109 19.54 4.20 -9.75
N ILE A 110 20.48 3.76 -10.57
CA ILE A 110 21.56 2.86 -10.18
C ILE A 110 22.91 3.58 -10.13
N ASP A 111 23.80 3.04 -9.32
CA ASP A 111 25.21 3.39 -9.23
C ASP A 111 26.03 2.10 -9.39
N GLY A 112 26.58 1.90 -10.58
CA GLY A 112 27.11 0.61 -11.00
C GLY A 112 25.99 -0.44 -11.04
N GLU A 113 26.12 -1.50 -10.23
CA GLU A 113 25.15 -2.60 -10.15
C GLU A 113 24.13 -2.43 -8.99
N HIS A 114 24.25 -1.37 -8.20
CA HIS A 114 23.42 -1.18 -7.01
C HIS A 114 22.38 -0.09 -7.22
N ILE A 115 21.13 -0.36 -6.87
CA ILE A 115 20.10 0.67 -6.84
C ILE A 115 20.35 1.59 -5.66
N ARG A 116 20.31 2.91 -5.92
CA ARG A 116 20.53 3.95 -4.91
C ARG A 116 19.24 4.62 -4.50
N THR A 117 18.41 4.96 -5.48
CA THR A 117 17.24 5.80 -5.28
C THR A 117 16.04 5.26 -6.03
N VAL A 118 14.85 5.53 -5.51
CA VAL A 118 13.57 5.18 -6.12
C VAL A 118 12.67 6.41 -6.19
N CYS A 119 11.95 6.55 -7.30
CA CYS A 119 10.87 7.50 -7.49
C CYS A 119 9.63 6.70 -7.92
N LEU A 120 8.58 6.77 -7.10
CA LEU A 120 7.29 6.14 -7.39
C LEU A 120 6.19 7.19 -7.47
N TYR A 121 5.45 7.22 -8.58
CA TYR A 121 4.22 7.97 -8.71
C TYR A 121 3.01 7.05 -8.56
N GLY A 122 2.07 7.44 -7.70
CA GLY A 122 0.70 6.93 -7.68
C GLY A 122 -0.24 7.92 -8.35
N GLU A 123 -1.55 7.76 -8.15
CA GLU A 123 -2.52 8.64 -8.82
C GLU A 123 -2.56 10.06 -8.23
N ASN A 124 -2.52 10.15 -6.91
CA ASN A 124 -2.65 11.43 -6.19
C ASN A 124 -1.48 11.69 -5.22
N ARG A 125 -0.51 10.78 -5.17
CA ARG A 125 0.61 10.81 -4.23
C ARG A 125 1.86 10.23 -4.88
N ASN A 126 3.02 10.70 -4.44
CA ASN A 126 4.31 10.23 -4.96
C ASN A 126 5.39 10.14 -3.86
N LEU A 127 6.42 9.37 -4.16
CA LEU A 127 7.69 9.25 -3.47
C LEU A 127 8.82 9.78 -4.38
N CYS A 128 8.58 10.95 -4.99
CA CYS A 128 9.48 11.57 -5.97
C CYS A 128 9.81 13.01 -5.59
N SER A 129 9.86 13.30 -4.28
CA SER A 129 10.25 14.61 -3.76
C SER A 129 11.22 14.42 -2.61
N TYR A 130 12.45 14.93 -2.76
CA TYR A 130 13.51 14.75 -1.78
C TYR A 130 14.27 16.08 -1.58
N GLN A 131 14.54 16.42 -0.30
CA GLN A 131 15.22 17.65 0.09
C GLN A 131 14.60 18.94 -0.49
N GLY A 132 13.26 19.00 -0.51
CA GLY A 132 12.52 20.18 -0.97
C GLY A 132 12.47 20.39 -2.49
N ALA A 133 13.00 19.46 -3.28
CA ALA A 133 12.89 19.47 -4.73
C ALA A 133 11.92 18.38 -5.22
N SER A 134 10.93 18.80 -6.01
CA SER A 134 9.99 17.89 -6.70
C SER A 134 10.67 17.20 -7.88
N GLY A 135 10.24 15.97 -8.17
CA GLY A 135 10.82 15.13 -9.23
C GLY A 135 12.19 14.52 -8.88
N LYS A 136 12.63 14.61 -7.62
CA LYS A 136 13.87 13.97 -7.17
C LYS A 136 13.60 12.59 -6.57
N PRO A 137 14.34 11.55 -6.99
CA PRO A 137 14.18 10.22 -6.41
C PRO A 137 14.76 10.20 -4.99
N ILE A 138 14.18 9.35 -4.15
CA ILE A 138 14.52 9.22 -2.73
C ILE A 138 15.54 8.09 -2.56
N PRO A 139 16.62 8.27 -1.77
CA PRO A 139 17.52 7.17 -1.40
C PRO A 139 16.74 6.02 -0.76
N VAL A 140 16.94 4.78 -1.23
CA VAL A 140 16.18 3.60 -0.78
C VAL A 140 16.33 3.37 0.74
N ARG A 141 17.47 3.78 1.31
CA ARG A 141 17.76 3.70 2.75
C ARG A 141 16.99 4.70 3.60
N GLU A 142 16.51 5.79 3.00
CA GLU A 142 15.78 6.87 3.66
C GLU A 142 14.28 6.83 3.34
N LEU A 143 13.86 5.89 2.48
CA LEU A 143 12.48 5.71 2.08
C LEU A 143 11.60 5.50 3.32
N SER A 144 10.60 6.36 3.48
CA SER A 144 9.74 6.39 4.67
C SER A 144 8.40 7.04 4.36
N ILE A 145 7.42 6.80 5.24
CA ILE A 145 6.07 7.35 5.10
C ILE A 145 6.04 8.89 5.13
N ASP A 146 7.02 9.51 5.81
CA ASP A 146 7.10 10.97 5.97
C ASP A 146 7.50 11.69 4.67
N LEU A 147 8.03 10.95 3.70
CA LEU A 147 8.42 11.47 2.39
C LEU A 147 7.33 11.35 1.32
N ILE A 148 6.15 10.83 1.69
CA ILE A 148 5.01 10.76 0.76
C ILE A 148 4.46 12.17 0.56
N VAL A 149 4.46 12.62 -0.68
CA VAL A 149 3.92 13.92 -1.08
C VAL A 149 2.60 13.71 -1.81
N LYS A 150 1.64 14.61 -1.59
CA LYS A 150 0.38 14.64 -2.35
C LYS A 150 0.58 15.48 -3.61
N ASP A 151 0.20 14.94 -4.75
CA ASP A 151 0.14 15.69 -6.01
C ASP A 151 -1.01 16.70 -5.92
N ASN A 152 -0.71 17.96 -6.23
CA ASN A 152 -1.69 19.05 -6.21
C ASN A 152 -2.56 19.06 -7.46
#